data_AF-A0A7E4ZZI9-F1
#
_entry.id   AF-A0A7E4ZZI9-F1
#
_cell.length_a   1.000
_cell.length_b   1.000
_cell.length_c   1.000
_cell.angle_alpha   90.00
_cell.angle_beta   90.00
_cell.angle_gamma   90.00
#
_symmetry.space_group_name_H-M   'P 1'
#
loop_
_entity.id
_entity.type
_entity.pdbx_description
1 polymer ?
#
loop_
_entity_poly.entity_id
_entity_poly.type
_entity_poly.pdbx_seq_one_letter_code
_entity_poly.pdbx_strand_id
1 'polypeptide(L)'
;MSESTTIVSVKFVLRYAVVIVVLLTLGGILVLFNNDRIVNSDMLGYFIAESSAVSMKTAKSTNSNRFIQLHISDAVGLGNQMYRLASLYGIGRIVNRKPSLNSAVTFNQILAKELRILFPKLFDTVTFNTIANESVTHTAFGSDCCTYADPKIIHETNTTWLIMDGNYYQSYKYFNAFKEEILAMFEFGPKINAAVRTYVSQLFGFDKFHKLCVHIRRGDFLGHQHLESRTDFIVPAVSRVFEFLHNESHFNDLSLVFIGVEANFWNALNVTHNFKPYFNNIYMAKLASRGEDLAFGSTYCDSLLISASGSTFAWWMAYLGKPTMAVFYNGQVNKHRNHSKDYHDYDMFPPEWHKLELNRTTRKVRFEKQWNFELFKQWY
;
A
#
# COMPACT_ATOMS: atom_id res chain seq x y z
N MET A 1 -28.25 -57.30 -31.04
CA MET A 1 -26.87 -57.31 -31.58
C MET A 1 -26.08 -56.35 -30.72
N SER A 2 -25.26 -56.93 -29.85
CA SER A 2 -24.37 -56.25 -28.92
C SER A 2 -23.09 -55.87 -29.64
N GLU A 3 -22.66 -54.61 -29.55
CA GLU A 3 -21.26 -54.27 -29.82
C GLU A 3 -20.56 -53.99 -28.50
N SER A 4 -19.78 -55.00 -28.11
CA SER A 4 -18.74 -54.98 -27.10
C SER A 4 -17.59 -54.07 -27.54
N THR A 5 -17.14 -53.15 -26.69
CA THR A 5 -15.83 -52.51 -26.86
C THR A 5 -14.88 -53.01 -25.78
N THR A 6 -13.89 -53.75 -26.26
CA THR A 6 -12.80 -54.40 -25.53
C THR A 6 -11.88 -53.37 -24.87
N ILE A 7 -11.62 -53.53 -23.57
CA ILE A 7 -10.57 -52.77 -22.86
C ILE A 7 -9.23 -53.50 -23.08
N VAL A 8 -8.31 -52.87 -23.81
CA VAL A 8 -6.92 -53.32 -23.90
C VAL A 8 -6.11 -52.56 -22.85
N SER A 9 -5.63 -53.28 -21.83
CA SER A 9 -4.67 -52.80 -20.85
C SER A 9 -3.29 -52.70 -21.50
N VAL A 10 -2.77 -51.48 -21.65
CA VAL A 10 -1.35 -51.25 -21.93
C VAL A 10 -0.72 -50.57 -20.72
N LYS A 11 0.11 -51.32 -19.97
CA LYS A 11 1.01 -50.76 -18.97
C LYS A 11 2.13 -50.02 -19.69
N PHE A 12 2.13 -48.68 -19.61
CA PHE A 12 3.31 -47.88 -19.92
C PHE A 12 3.81 -47.22 -18.63
N VAL A 13 5.05 -47.54 -18.27
CA VAL A 13 5.83 -46.83 -17.25
C VAL A 13 6.33 -45.54 -17.89
N LEU A 14 5.89 -44.38 -17.39
CA LEU A 14 6.41 -43.07 -17.81
C LEU A 14 6.54 -42.14 -16.61
N ARG A 15 7.79 -41.79 -16.29
CA ARG A 15 8.16 -40.67 -15.43
C ARG A 15 7.78 -39.37 -16.14
N TYR A 16 7.09 -38.48 -15.41
CA TYR A 16 6.79 -37.09 -15.76
C TYR A 16 6.10 -36.86 -17.12
N ALA A 17 4.78 -36.96 -17.14
CA ALA A 17 3.93 -36.26 -18.09
C ALA A 17 2.80 -35.56 -17.33
N VAL A 18 2.66 -34.26 -17.53
CA VAL A 18 1.52 -33.46 -17.07
C VAL A 18 0.32 -33.83 -17.93
N VAL A 19 -0.69 -34.44 -17.34
CA VAL A 19 -1.98 -34.70 -18.02
C VAL A 19 -2.94 -33.58 -17.65
N ILE A 20 -3.25 -32.71 -18.61
CA ILE A 20 -4.34 -31.73 -18.49
C ILE A 20 -5.60 -32.41 -19.02
N VAL A 21 -6.55 -32.75 -18.13
CA VAL A 21 -7.90 -33.17 -18.53
C VAL A 21 -8.79 -31.94 -18.52
N VAL A 22 -9.24 -31.50 -19.69
CA VAL A 22 -10.28 -30.47 -19.83
C VAL A 22 -11.62 -31.18 -20.02
N LEU A 23 -12.48 -31.15 -18.99
CA LEU A 23 -13.88 -31.54 -19.11
C LEU A 23 -14.71 -30.26 -19.33
N LEU A 24 -15.32 -30.15 -20.50
CA LEU A 24 -16.28 -29.09 -20.81
C LEU A 24 -17.68 -29.58 -20.40
N THR A 25 -18.22 -29.01 -19.33
CA THR A 25 -19.67 -28.92 -19.13
C THR A 25 -20.08 -27.47 -18.93
N LEU A 26 -21.28 -27.15 -19.40
CA LEU A 26 -21.87 -25.82 -19.41
C LEU A 26 -21.91 -25.24 -17.99
N GLY A 27 -21.05 -24.25 -17.72
CA GLY A 27 -21.09 -23.41 -16.53
C GLY A 27 -20.09 -23.78 -15.44
N GLY A 28 -18.81 -23.44 -15.64
CA GLY A 28 -17.81 -23.35 -14.56
C GLY A 28 -16.52 -24.14 -14.84
N ILE A 29 -15.38 -23.46 -14.85
CA ILE A 29 -14.06 -24.10 -14.87
C ILE A 29 -13.69 -24.43 -13.42
N LEU A 30 -13.57 -25.71 -13.09
CA LEU A 30 -12.97 -26.17 -11.82
C LEU A 30 -11.48 -26.46 -12.08
N VAL A 31 -10.59 -25.67 -11.50
CA VAL A 31 -9.14 -25.97 -11.46
C VAL A 31 -8.79 -26.49 -10.08
N LEU A 32 -8.40 -27.77 -9.97
CA LEU A 32 -7.83 -28.33 -8.76
C LEU A 32 -6.31 -28.19 -8.79
N PHE A 33 -5.74 -27.51 -7.79
CA PHE A 33 -4.30 -27.53 -7.53
C PHE A 33 -4.00 -28.46 -6.35
N ASN A 34 -3.00 -29.32 -6.52
CA ASN A 34 -2.45 -30.11 -5.43
C ASN A 34 -1.12 -29.48 -4.96
N ASN A 35 -1.10 -29.16 -3.67
CA ASN A 35 -0.04 -28.82 -2.73
C ASN A 35 0.95 -27.66 -2.97
N ASP A 36 0.93 -26.79 -1.96
CA ASP A 36 1.98 -25.89 -1.43
C ASP A 36 2.38 -24.65 -2.22
N ARG A 37 1.45 -23.69 -2.30
CA ARG A 37 1.69 -22.24 -2.08
C ARG A 37 0.34 -21.52 -2.06
N ILE A 38 -0.04 -20.98 -0.90
CA ILE A 38 -1.24 -20.16 -0.73
C ILE A 38 -1.01 -18.83 -1.47
N VAL A 39 -1.52 -18.72 -2.69
CA VAL A 39 -1.75 -17.43 -3.35
C VAL A 39 -3.08 -16.90 -2.79
N ASN A 40 -3.03 -15.70 -2.21
CA ASN A 40 -4.14 -15.05 -1.55
C ASN A 40 -5.37 -14.95 -2.50
N SER A 41 -6.52 -15.45 -2.06
CA SER A 41 -7.74 -15.65 -2.86
C SER A 41 -8.48 -14.36 -3.23
N ASP A 42 -7.99 -13.18 -2.82
CA ASP A 42 -8.67 -11.90 -3.03
C ASP A 42 -8.45 -11.28 -4.43
N MET A 43 -7.73 -11.95 -5.33
CA MET A 43 -7.40 -11.40 -6.66
C MET A 43 -8.34 -11.89 -7.80
N LEU A 44 -9.31 -12.77 -7.53
CA LEU A 44 -10.10 -13.46 -8.56
C LEU A 44 -11.58 -13.02 -8.66
N GLY A 45 -11.95 -11.89 -8.05
CA GLY A 45 -13.32 -11.42 -7.98
C GLY A 45 -13.70 -10.32 -8.98
N TYR A 46 -13.19 -10.28 -10.22
CA TYR A 46 -13.72 -9.36 -11.25
C TYR A 46 -13.41 -9.84 -12.68
N PHE A 47 -14.36 -10.55 -13.32
CA PHE A 47 -14.51 -10.65 -14.78
C PHE A 47 -16.02 -10.81 -15.05
N ILE A 48 -16.65 -10.00 -15.93
CA ILE A 48 -16.76 -10.18 -17.39
C ILE A 48 -16.88 -8.82 -18.12
N ALA A 49 -16.23 -8.76 -19.30
CA ALA A 49 -16.42 -7.95 -20.52
C ALA A 49 -16.45 -6.41 -20.46
N GLU A 50 -15.41 -5.79 -21.04
CA GLU A 50 -15.52 -5.07 -22.32
C GLU A 50 -14.10 -4.84 -22.88
N SER A 51 -13.83 -5.41 -24.05
CA SER A 51 -12.60 -5.15 -24.82
C SER A 51 -12.83 -3.93 -25.71
N SER A 52 -12.43 -2.77 -25.25
CA SER A 52 -12.24 -1.60 -26.12
C SER A 52 -10.74 -1.43 -26.34
N ALA A 53 -10.28 -1.60 -27.59
CA ALA A 53 -8.95 -1.18 -27.99
C ALA A 53 -8.87 0.35 -27.89
N VAL A 54 -8.23 0.86 -26.84
CA VAL A 54 -8.06 2.30 -26.61
C VAL A 54 -6.75 2.74 -27.25
N SER A 55 -6.88 3.58 -28.28
CA SER A 55 -5.79 4.27 -28.98
C SER A 55 -4.99 5.16 -28.02
N MET A 56 -3.68 4.91 -27.93
CA MET A 56 -2.72 5.71 -27.17
C MET A 56 -2.52 7.06 -27.88
N LYS A 57 -3.04 8.14 -27.28
CA LYS A 57 -2.70 9.50 -27.70
C LYS A 57 -1.33 9.87 -27.15
N THR A 58 -0.39 10.12 -28.07
CA THR A 58 0.96 10.64 -27.81
C THR A 58 0.90 12.08 -27.31
N ALA A 59 1.41 12.31 -26.10
CA ALA A 59 1.58 13.64 -25.51
C ALA A 59 2.87 14.32 -26.00
N LYS A 60 2.82 15.65 -26.07
CA LYS A 60 3.83 16.56 -26.66
C LYS A 60 5.20 16.51 -25.96
N SER A 61 6.21 16.61 -26.82
CA SER A 61 7.66 16.51 -26.58
C SER A 61 8.24 17.61 -25.67
N THR A 62 8.90 17.17 -24.59
CA THR A 62 10.09 17.82 -24.03
C THR A 62 11.29 16.87 -24.20
N ASN A 63 12.42 17.46 -24.58
CA ASN A 63 13.46 16.91 -25.45
C ASN A 63 14.47 15.98 -24.75
N SER A 64 13.98 14.88 -24.19
CA SER A 64 14.81 13.78 -23.67
C SER A 64 14.04 12.48 -23.85
N ASN A 65 14.44 11.65 -24.83
CA ASN A 65 13.97 10.27 -25.00
C ASN A 65 14.69 9.33 -24.02
N ARG A 66 14.95 9.80 -22.79
CA ARG A 66 15.64 9.04 -21.76
C ARG A 66 14.66 8.66 -20.66
N PHE A 67 14.68 7.39 -20.31
CA PHE A 67 13.76 6.78 -19.36
C PHE A 67 14.52 6.24 -18.15
N ILE A 68 13.80 6.16 -17.04
CA ILE A 68 14.22 5.44 -15.84
C ILE A 68 13.15 4.40 -15.49
N GLN A 69 13.59 3.27 -14.96
CA GLN A 69 12.75 2.22 -14.43
C GLN A 69 13.33 1.70 -13.12
N LEU A 70 12.45 1.37 -12.16
CA LEU A 70 12.83 0.59 -10.99
C LEU A 70 12.51 -0.87 -11.25
N HIS A 71 13.34 -1.80 -10.79
CA HIS A 71 12.96 -3.21 -10.78
C HIS A 71 11.68 -3.40 -9.94
N ILE A 72 10.62 -3.91 -10.58
CA ILE A 72 9.35 -4.22 -9.91
C ILE A 72 9.31 -5.71 -9.67
N SER A 73 9.31 -6.10 -8.40
CA SER A 73 8.97 -7.47 -8.00
C SER A 73 7.45 -7.65 -7.95
N ASP A 74 6.97 -8.73 -8.55
CA ASP A 74 5.56 -9.03 -8.86
C ASP A 74 4.71 -9.45 -7.64
N ALA A 75 5.28 -9.55 -6.44
CA ALA A 75 4.66 -10.19 -5.29
C ALA A 75 4.39 -9.25 -4.09
N VAL A 76 4.03 -7.98 -4.34
CA VAL A 76 3.81 -7.02 -3.23
C VAL A 76 2.51 -6.22 -3.37
N GLY A 77 1.88 -5.90 -2.24
CA GLY A 77 0.59 -5.21 -2.16
C GLY A 77 0.61 -3.76 -2.64
N LEU A 78 -0.58 -3.17 -2.78
CA LEU A 78 -0.81 -1.83 -3.38
C LEU A 78 0.08 -0.72 -2.78
N GLY A 79 0.20 -0.62 -1.45
CA GLY A 79 1.03 0.41 -0.82
C GLY A 79 2.52 0.31 -1.18
N ASN A 80 3.03 -0.90 -1.40
CA ASN A 80 4.41 -1.09 -1.85
C ASN A 80 4.59 -0.64 -3.31
N GLN A 81 3.58 -0.87 -4.15
CA GLN A 81 3.60 -0.41 -5.54
C GLN A 81 3.51 1.11 -5.63
N MET A 82 2.68 1.74 -4.80
CA MET A 82 2.59 3.20 -4.74
C MET A 82 3.93 3.83 -4.32
N TYR A 83 4.65 3.24 -3.36
CA TYR A 83 6.01 3.66 -3.01
C TYR A 83 6.96 3.59 -4.20
N ARG A 84 6.97 2.49 -4.94
CA ARG A 84 7.82 2.34 -6.12
C ARG A 84 7.49 3.37 -7.20
N LEU A 85 6.22 3.62 -7.47
CA LEU A 85 5.78 4.60 -8.47
C LEU A 85 6.15 6.03 -8.09
N ALA A 86 5.91 6.40 -6.83
CA ALA A 86 6.27 7.71 -6.30
C ALA A 86 7.79 7.94 -6.32
N SER A 87 8.55 6.95 -5.85
CA SER A 87 10.01 7.01 -5.86
C SER A 87 10.57 7.01 -7.29
N LEU A 88 9.99 6.24 -8.20
CA LEU A 88 10.35 6.26 -9.63
C LEU A 88 10.16 7.67 -10.21
N TYR A 89 9.03 8.32 -9.90
CA TYR A 89 8.75 9.69 -10.31
C TYR A 89 9.79 10.67 -9.75
N GLY A 90 9.99 10.67 -8.43
CA GLY A 90 10.87 11.62 -7.76
C GLY A 90 12.35 11.44 -8.12
N ILE A 91 12.84 10.20 -8.17
CA ILE A 91 14.19 9.88 -8.66
C ILE A 91 14.34 10.35 -10.11
N GLY A 92 13.37 10.02 -10.98
CA GLY A 92 13.38 10.43 -12.38
C GLY A 92 13.47 11.94 -12.57
N ARG A 93 12.78 12.71 -11.72
CA ARG A 93 12.88 14.17 -11.69
C ARG A 93 14.26 14.68 -11.31
N ILE A 94 14.92 14.05 -10.34
CA ILE A 94 16.27 14.44 -9.90
C ILE A 94 17.31 14.13 -10.98
N VAL A 95 17.20 12.97 -11.65
CA VAL A 95 18.17 12.53 -12.67
C VAL A 95 17.76 12.91 -14.11
N ASN A 96 16.74 13.75 -14.27
CA ASN A 96 16.23 14.23 -15.57
C ASN A 96 15.86 13.11 -16.58
N ARG A 97 15.13 12.10 -16.10
CA ARG A 97 14.64 10.94 -16.88
C ARG A 97 13.15 10.74 -16.71
N LYS A 98 12.48 10.32 -17.79
CA LYS A 98 11.03 10.04 -17.78
C LYS A 98 10.75 8.71 -17.07
N PRO A 99 9.84 8.68 -16.07
CA PRO A 99 9.51 7.45 -15.38
C PRO A 99 8.73 6.51 -16.31
N SER A 100 9.21 5.27 -16.44
CA SER A 100 8.58 4.28 -17.31
C SER A 100 8.59 2.89 -16.69
N LEU A 101 7.52 2.13 -16.94
CA LEU A 101 7.43 0.71 -16.62
C LEU A 101 7.46 -0.13 -17.89
N ASN A 102 8.07 -1.31 -17.79
CA ASN A 102 8.11 -2.27 -18.88
C ASN A 102 6.72 -2.86 -19.12
N SER A 103 6.11 -2.55 -20.27
CA SER A 103 4.79 -3.04 -20.66
C SER A 103 4.77 -4.51 -21.09
N ALA A 104 5.94 -5.11 -21.35
CA ALA A 104 6.06 -6.55 -21.64
C ALA A 104 5.88 -7.43 -20.41
N VAL A 105 5.95 -6.86 -19.19
CA VAL A 105 5.77 -7.60 -17.94
C VAL A 105 4.28 -7.71 -17.63
N THR A 106 3.74 -8.95 -17.61
CA THR A 106 2.32 -9.23 -17.35
C THR A 106 1.82 -8.61 -16.04
N PHE A 107 2.64 -8.66 -14.99
CA PHE A 107 2.30 -8.05 -13.70
C PHE A 107 2.04 -6.53 -13.83
N ASN A 108 2.90 -5.81 -14.56
CA ASN A 108 2.72 -4.37 -14.80
C ASN A 108 1.41 -4.10 -15.56
N GLN A 109 0.98 -4.99 -16.45
CA GLN A 109 -0.30 -4.84 -17.15
C GLN A 109 -1.50 -5.01 -16.20
N ILE A 110 -1.43 -5.99 -15.29
CA ILE A 110 -2.48 -6.22 -14.28
C ILE A 110 -2.55 -5.03 -13.32
N LEU A 111 -1.39 -4.61 -12.78
CA LEU A 111 -1.27 -3.44 -11.92
C LEU A 111 -1.82 -2.18 -12.62
N ALA A 112 -1.48 -1.97 -13.89
CA ALA A 112 -1.97 -0.83 -14.65
C ALA A 112 -3.50 -0.82 -14.80
N LYS A 113 -4.17 -1.97 -14.86
CA LYS A 113 -5.64 -2.02 -14.92
C LYS A 113 -6.27 -1.52 -13.62
N GLU A 114 -5.76 -1.98 -12.47
CA GLU A 114 -6.23 -1.50 -11.17
C GLU A 114 -5.94 0.00 -10.98
N LEU A 115 -4.71 0.43 -11.28
CA LEU A 115 -4.30 1.83 -11.09
C LEU A 115 -5.01 2.79 -12.05
N ARG A 116 -5.43 2.38 -13.26
CA ARG A 116 -6.21 3.26 -14.15
C ARG A 116 -7.56 3.65 -13.55
N ILE A 117 -8.18 2.72 -12.81
CA ILE A 117 -9.45 2.96 -12.14
C ILE A 117 -9.21 3.78 -10.87
N LEU A 118 -8.17 3.43 -10.11
CA LEU A 118 -7.91 4.03 -8.81
C LEU A 118 -7.29 5.43 -8.93
N PHE A 119 -6.33 5.63 -9.82
CA PHE A 119 -5.51 6.85 -9.98
C PHE A 119 -5.31 7.20 -11.46
N PRO A 120 -6.35 7.68 -12.18
CA PRO A 120 -6.26 7.89 -13.62
C PRO A 120 -5.15 8.87 -14.03
N LYS A 121 -4.88 9.90 -13.23
CA LYS A 121 -3.84 10.92 -13.49
C LYS A 121 -2.41 10.38 -13.40
N LEU A 122 -2.19 9.22 -12.79
CA LEU A 122 -0.89 8.54 -12.78
C LEU A 122 -0.34 8.33 -14.19
N PHE A 123 -1.22 8.06 -15.16
CA PHE A 123 -0.84 7.72 -16.53
C PHE A 123 -0.48 8.94 -17.39
N ASP A 124 -0.67 10.15 -16.87
CA ASP A 124 -0.16 11.38 -17.48
C ASP A 124 1.34 11.59 -17.18
N THR A 125 1.85 10.90 -16.14
CA THR A 125 3.22 11.09 -15.64
C THR A 125 4.11 9.86 -15.87
N VAL A 126 3.59 8.64 -15.64
CA VAL A 126 4.33 7.38 -15.78
C VAL A 126 3.92 6.67 -17.06
N THR A 127 4.90 6.44 -17.95
CA THR A 127 4.65 5.77 -19.23
C THR A 127 4.81 4.26 -19.14
N PHE A 128 4.14 3.52 -20.02
CA PHE A 128 4.25 2.07 -20.14
C PHE A 128 4.78 1.72 -21.52
N ASN A 129 6.04 1.31 -21.59
CA ASN A 129 6.79 1.15 -22.83
C ASN A 129 7.49 -0.21 -22.86
N THR A 130 7.75 -0.73 -24.05
CA THR A 130 8.66 -1.86 -24.24
C THR A 130 10.10 -1.39 -24.22
N ILE A 131 10.95 -2.05 -23.42
CA ILE A 131 12.38 -1.75 -23.38
C ILE A 131 13.02 -2.32 -24.65
N ALA A 132 13.73 -1.48 -25.41
CA ALA A 132 14.56 -1.91 -26.53
C ALA A 132 16.00 -2.17 -26.03
N ASN A 133 16.59 -3.31 -26.40
CA ASN A 133 17.85 -3.81 -25.83
C ASN A 133 19.10 -2.97 -26.17
N GLU A 134 19.03 -2.04 -27.12
CA GLU A 134 20.22 -1.45 -27.73
C GLU A 134 20.84 -0.29 -26.90
N SER A 135 20.22 0.15 -25.79
CA SER A 135 20.76 1.25 -24.97
C SER A 135 20.26 1.22 -23.52
N VAL A 136 20.81 0.31 -22.71
CA VAL A 136 20.42 0.09 -21.31
C VAL A 136 21.63 0.19 -20.38
N THR A 137 21.48 0.88 -19.26
CA THR A 137 22.41 0.85 -18.12
C THR A 137 21.69 0.33 -16.89
N HIS A 138 22.29 -0.65 -16.22
CA HIS A 138 21.88 -1.10 -14.90
C HIS A 138 22.67 -0.34 -13.83
N THR A 139 22.01 0.03 -12.74
CA THR A 139 22.62 0.76 -11.64
C THR A 139 22.18 0.18 -10.31
N ALA A 140 23.15 -0.25 -9.51
CA ALA A 140 22.93 -0.62 -8.12
C ALA A 140 22.64 0.65 -7.30
N PHE A 141 21.39 0.84 -6.95
CA PHE A 141 20.93 1.99 -6.17
C PHE A 141 19.73 1.58 -5.32
N GLY A 142 19.75 1.87 -4.01
CA GLY A 142 18.68 1.50 -3.08
C GLY A 142 18.60 -0.02 -2.80
N SER A 143 19.74 -0.66 -2.53
CA SER A 143 19.81 -2.11 -2.25
C SER A 143 19.10 -2.51 -0.95
N ASP A 144 19.20 -1.66 0.07
CA ASP A 144 18.66 -1.91 1.39
C ASP A 144 17.20 -1.48 1.47
N CYS A 145 16.36 -2.30 2.12
CA CYS A 145 15.01 -1.84 2.34
C CYS A 145 15.01 -0.63 3.25
N CYS A 146 14.21 0.34 2.79
CA CYS A 146 13.62 1.34 3.63
C CYS A 146 14.66 2.35 4.16
N THR A 147 15.79 2.48 3.45
CA THR A 147 16.84 3.48 3.68
C THR A 147 16.86 4.48 2.52
N TYR A 148 17.15 5.73 2.81
CA TYR A 148 17.28 6.78 1.80
C TYR A 148 18.73 6.89 1.33
N ALA A 149 18.90 6.79 0.01
CA ALA A 149 20.12 7.18 -0.68
C ALA A 149 19.81 8.43 -1.54
N ASP A 150 20.66 9.46 -1.50
CA ASP A 150 20.46 10.64 -2.34
C ASP A 150 20.60 10.27 -3.83
N PRO A 151 19.54 10.42 -4.66
CA PRO A 151 19.62 10.11 -6.08
C PRO A 151 20.67 10.90 -6.86
N LYS A 152 21.19 12.01 -6.32
CA LYS A 152 22.27 12.79 -6.96
C LYS A 152 23.57 12.01 -7.11
N ILE A 153 23.76 10.91 -6.39
CA ILE A 153 24.94 10.04 -6.57
C ILE A 153 24.88 9.25 -7.88
N ILE A 154 23.72 9.18 -8.54
CA ILE A 154 23.55 8.49 -9.81
C ILE A 154 24.24 9.32 -10.89
N HIS A 155 25.33 8.79 -11.44
CA HIS A 155 26.07 9.43 -12.52
C HIS A 155 25.22 9.56 -13.79
N GLU A 156 25.39 10.68 -14.50
CA GLU A 156 24.73 10.86 -15.79
C GLU A 156 25.23 9.81 -16.80
N THR A 157 24.28 9.21 -17.51
CA THR A 157 24.56 8.24 -18.57
C THR A 157 23.91 8.69 -19.87
N ASN A 158 24.54 8.34 -21.00
CA ASN A 158 24.00 8.60 -22.34
C ASN A 158 23.00 7.55 -22.80
N THR A 159 22.67 6.56 -21.96
CA THR A 159 21.75 5.47 -22.33
C THR A 159 20.30 5.93 -22.34
N THR A 160 19.54 5.35 -23.26
CA THR A 160 18.08 5.54 -23.37
C THR A 160 17.40 5.06 -22.10
N TRP A 161 17.80 3.90 -21.58
CA TRP A 161 17.19 3.28 -20.40
C TRP A 161 18.17 3.22 -19.24
N LEU A 162 17.73 3.73 -18.09
CA LEU A 162 18.40 3.56 -16.82
C LEU A 162 17.54 2.66 -15.93
N ILE A 163 18.05 1.49 -15.56
CA ILE A 163 17.34 0.50 -14.75
C ILE A 163 17.99 0.43 -13.37
N MET A 164 17.21 0.65 -12.33
CA MET A 164 17.66 0.57 -10.94
C MET A 164 17.38 -0.83 -10.37
N ASP A 165 18.42 -1.48 -9.86
CA ASP A 165 18.36 -2.86 -9.37
C ASP A 165 18.00 -2.98 -7.87
N GLY A 166 17.72 -1.85 -7.20
CA GLY A 166 17.34 -1.82 -5.78
C GLY A 166 15.93 -2.32 -5.48
N ASN A 167 15.60 -2.34 -4.19
CA ASN A 167 14.39 -2.94 -3.65
C ASN A 167 13.48 -1.93 -2.95
N TYR A 168 12.17 -2.08 -3.15
CA TYR A 168 11.06 -1.40 -2.44
C TYR A 168 10.98 0.14 -2.55
N TYR A 169 12.07 0.87 -2.36
CA TYR A 169 12.15 2.34 -2.40
C TYR A 169 11.14 3.02 -1.45
N GLN A 170 11.02 2.47 -0.24
CA GLN A 170 10.05 2.88 0.79
C GLN A 170 10.54 4.04 1.65
N SER A 171 11.01 5.12 1.01
CA SER A 171 11.31 6.37 1.68
C SER A 171 10.57 7.52 1.04
N TYR A 172 9.87 8.32 1.85
CA TYR A 172 9.16 9.50 1.35
C TYR A 172 10.12 10.54 0.75
N LYS A 173 11.38 10.56 1.20
CA LYS A 173 12.41 11.50 0.75
C LYS A 173 12.73 11.41 -0.74
N TYR A 174 12.46 10.26 -1.38
CA TYR A 174 12.61 10.14 -2.83
C TYR A 174 11.67 11.05 -3.60
N PHE A 175 10.52 11.42 -3.04
CA PHE A 175 9.46 12.13 -3.77
C PHE A 175 8.80 13.30 -3.03
N ASN A 176 9.08 13.49 -1.75
CA ASN A 176 8.44 14.53 -0.93
C ASN A 176 8.76 15.96 -1.38
N ALA A 177 9.90 16.17 -2.05
CA ALA A 177 10.21 17.45 -2.70
C ALA A 177 9.20 17.82 -3.81
N PHE A 178 8.46 16.82 -4.32
CA PHE A 178 7.44 16.96 -5.36
C PHE A 178 6.03 16.61 -4.82
N LYS A 179 5.78 16.84 -3.52
CA LYS A 179 4.56 16.39 -2.82
C LYS A 179 3.27 16.75 -3.56
N GLU A 180 3.10 17.99 -4.02
CA GLU A 180 1.90 18.43 -4.74
C GLU A 180 1.65 17.61 -6.01
N GLU A 181 2.71 17.31 -6.75
CA GLU A 181 2.64 16.51 -7.97
C GLU A 181 2.33 15.05 -7.67
N ILE A 182 2.89 14.50 -6.59
CA ILE A 182 2.57 13.15 -6.12
C ILE A 182 1.11 13.04 -5.68
N LEU A 183 0.57 14.05 -4.99
CA LEU A 183 -0.84 14.09 -4.59
C LEU A 183 -1.75 14.17 -5.82
N ALA A 184 -1.40 14.99 -6.83
CA ALA A 184 -2.15 15.06 -8.08
C ALA A 184 -2.09 13.75 -8.88
N MET A 185 -0.93 13.09 -8.89
CA MET A 185 -0.69 11.81 -9.56
C MET A 185 -1.54 10.68 -8.95
N PHE A 186 -1.73 10.69 -7.63
CA PHE A 186 -2.56 9.72 -6.89
C PHE A 186 -3.95 10.27 -6.55
N GLU A 187 -4.49 11.19 -7.34
CA GLU A 187 -5.87 11.61 -7.19
C GLU A 187 -6.82 10.45 -7.51
N PHE A 188 -7.74 10.16 -6.59
CA PHE A 188 -8.67 9.05 -6.73
C PHE A 188 -9.61 9.22 -7.93
N GLY A 189 -9.86 8.13 -8.65
CA GLY A 189 -10.72 8.13 -9.83
C GLY A 189 -12.20 8.42 -9.50
N PRO A 190 -12.98 8.96 -10.46
CA PRO A 190 -14.38 9.36 -10.22
C PRO A 190 -15.27 8.23 -9.69
N LYS A 191 -15.07 7.00 -10.18
CA LYS A 191 -15.83 5.81 -9.74
C LYS A 191 -15.60 5.50 -8.27
N ILE A 192 -14.34 5.53 -7.82
CA ILE A 192 -13.96 5.30 -6.42
C ILE A 192 -14.53 6.42 -5.54
N ASN A 193 -14.37 7.68 -5.95
CA ASN A 193 -14.90 8.82 -5.20
C ASN A 193 -16.43 8.77 -5.03
N ALA A 194 -17.17 8.36 -6.08
CA ALA A 194 -18.62 8.22 -6.01
C ALA A 194 -19.06 7.08 -5.06
N ALA A 195 -18.39 5.93 -5.13
CA ALA A 195 -18.66 4.79 -4.26
C ALA A 195 -18.42 5.16 -2.78
N VAL A 196 -17.26 5.75 -2.48
CA VAL A 196 -16.90 6.16 -1.11
C VAL A 196 -17.82 7.25 -0.59
N ARG A 197 -18.17 8.26 -1.40
CA ARG A 197 -19.12 9.32 -0.99
C ARG A 197 -20.48 8.73 -0.60
N THR A 198 -20.99 7.79 -1.40
CA THR A 198 -22.25 7.10 -1.12
C THR A 198 -22.14 6.33 0.20
N TYR A 199 -21.07 5.55 0.37
CA TYR A 199 -20.82 4.79 1.59
C TYR A 199 -20.74 5.68 2.84
N VAL A 200 -20.00 6.79 2.78
CA VAL A 200 -19.86 7.76 3.88
C VAL A 200 -21.21 8.34 4.29
N SER A 201 -22.06 8.71 3.33
CA SER A 201 -23.38 9.24 3.62
C SER A 201 -24.26 8.26 4.39
N GLN A 202 -24.13 6.95 4.10
CA GLN A 202 -24.84 5.89 4.80
C GLN A 202 -24.23 5.59 6.18
N LEU A 203 -22.90 5.58 6.27
CA LEU A 203 -22.20 5.22 7.50
C LEU A 203 -22.36 6.29 8.59
N PHE A 204 -22.15 7.57 8.23
CA PHE A 204 -22.15 8.66 9.19
C PHE A 204 -23.49 9.38 9.30
N GLY A 205 -24.33 9.35 8.25
CA GLY A 205 -25.59 10.10 8.23
C GLY A 205 -25.35 11.59 8.48
N PHE A 206 -25.83 12.10 9.62
CA PHE A 206 -25.66 13.49 10.06
C PHE A 206 -24.47 13.73 10.99
N ASP A 207 -23.67 12.69 11.30
CA ASP A 207 -22.51 12.83 12.17
C ASP A 207 -21.41 13.69 11.51
N LYS A 208 -21.26 14.92 11.98
CA LYS A 208 -20.24 15.90 11.56
C LYS A 208 -19.05 15.99 12.51
N PHE A 209 -18.96 15.11 13.51
CA PHE A 209 -17.88 15.12 14.50
C PHE A 209 -16.52 14.81 13.86
N HIS A 210 -15.44 15.18 14.55
CA HIS A 210 -14.08 14.90 14.10
C HIS A 210 -13.85 13.39 14.03
N LYS A 211 -13.48 12.89 12.85
CA LYS A 211 -13.29 11.45 12.61
C LYS A 211 -11.86 11.03 12.95
N LEU A 212 -11.67 10.46 14.14
CA LEU A 212 -10.45 9.72 14.48
C LEU A 212 -10.54 8.32 13.90
N CYS A 213 -9.77 8.06 12.84
CA CYS A 213 -9.67 6.76 12.23
C CYS A 213 -8.53 5.94 12.82
N VAL A 214 -8.73 4.62 12.92
CA VAL A 214 -7.72 3.66 13.34
C VAL A 214 -7.62 2.59 12.27
N HIS A 215 -6.47 2.53 11.59
CA HIS A 215 -6.21 1.49 10.61
C HIS A 215 -5.71 0.22 11.31
N ILE A 216 -6.36 -0.91 11.04
CA ILE A 216 -6.02 -2.23 11.57
C ILE A 216 -5.35 -3.08 10.48
N ARG A 217 -4.16 -3.62 10.75
CA ARG A 217 -3.45 -4.59 9.91
C ARG A 217 -3.07 -5.81 10.74
N ARG A 218 -3.70 -6.95 10.47
CA ARG A 218 -3.37 -8.24 11.08
C ARG A 218 -2.93 -9.24 10.03
N GLY A 219 -3.86 -9.94 9.38
CA GLY A 219 -3.61 -10.80 8.21
C GLY A 219 -2.23 -11.48 8.19
N ASP A 220 -1.47 -11.19 7.14
CA ASP A 220 -0.11 -11.66 6.92
C ASP A 220 0.88 -11.27 8.05
N PHE A 221 0.68 -10.16 8.77
CA PHE A 221 1.59 -9.71 9.83
C PHE A 221 1.60 -10.65 11.04
N LEU A 222 0.54 -11.43 11.28
CA LEU A 222 0.50 -12.40 12.39
C LEU A 222 1.62 -13.45 12.30
N GLY A 223 2.04 -13.83 11.08
CA GLY A 223 3.11 -14.80 10.84
C GLY A 223 4.46 -14.21 10.41
N HIS A 224 4.59 -12.89 10.26
CA HIS A 224 5.78 -12.25 9.67
C HIS A 224 6.54 -11.38 10.69
N GLN A 225 7.67 -10.79 10.27
CA GLN A 225 8.51 -9.93 11.11
C GLN A 225 7.85 -8.58 11.44
N HIS A 226 6.95 -8.09 10.59
CA HIS A 226 6.19 -6.86 10.85
C HIS A 226 5.28 -7.03 12.07
N LEU A 227 5.14 -5.95 12.85
CA LEU A 227 4.27 -5.94 14.00
C LEU A 227 2.83 -5.69 13.55
N GLU A 228 1.95 -6.64 13.84
CA GLU A 228 0.52 -6.53 13.62
C GLU A 228 -0.15 -5.52 14.57
N SER A 229 -1.38 -5.16 14.25
CA SER A 229 -2.28 -4.42 15.14
C SER A 229 -2.66 -5.26 16.36
N ARG A 230 -2.32 -4.76 17.55
CA ARG A 230 -2.54 -5.44 18.84
C ARG A 230 -3.41 -4.59 19.77
N THR A 231 -4.29 -5.25 20.52
CA THR A 231 -5.20 -4.59 21.46
C THR A 231 -4.45 -3.87 22.59
N ASP A 232 -3.33 -4.44 23.05
CA ASP A 232 -2.46 -3.87 24.09
C ASP A 232 -1.79 -2.55 23.69
N PHE A 233 -1.72 -2.25 22.39
CA PHE A 233 -1.31 -0.95 21.87
C PHE A 233 -2.51 -0.06 21.54
N ILE A 234 -3.49 -0.59 20.79
CA ILE A 234 -4.60 0.22 20.25
C ILE A 234 -5.42 0.89 21.35
N VAL A 235 -5.78 0.14 22.41
CA VAL A 235 -6.62 0.66 23.49
C VAL A 235 -5.98 1.88 24.16
N PRO A 236 -4.74 1.78 24.72
CA PRO A 236 -4.11 2.95 25.32
C PRO A 236 -3.69 4.02 24.29
N ALA A 237 -3.39 3.66 23.05
CA ALA A 237 -3.06 4.64 22.00
C ALA A 237 -4.24 5.51 21.62
N VAL A 238 -5.43 4.91 21.41
CA VAL A 238 -6.65 5.67 21.11
C VAL A 238 -7.01 6.60 22.27
N SER A 239 -6.87 6.15 23.52
CA SER A 239 -7.07 6.99 24.69
C SER A 239 -6.09 8.18 24.72
N ARG A 240 -4.80 7.96 24.48
CA ARG A 240 -3.82 9.06 24.46
C ARG A 240 -4.05 10.05 23.31
N VAL A 241 -4.44 9.55 22.13
CA VAL A 241 -4.77 10.39 20.97
C VAL A 241 -6.06 11.16 21.21
N PHE A 242 -7.07 10.56 21.85
CA PHE A 242 -8.27 11.26 22.27
C PHE A 242 -7.92 12.42 23.20
N GLU A 243 -7.12 12.19 24.24
CA GLU A 243 -6.69 13.26 25.15
C GLU A 243 -5.97 14.40 24.41
N PHE A 244 -5.10 14.07 23.46
CA PHE A 244 -4.43 15.07 22.62
C PHE A 244 -5.42 15.88 21.80
N LEU A 245 -6.32 15.21 21.06
CA LEU A 245 -7.28 15.89 20.19
C LEU A 245 -8.30 16.72 20.99
N HIS A 246 -8.76 16.20 22.14
CA HIS A 246 -9.76 16.86 22.97
C HIS A 246 -9.17 18.02 23.77
N ASN A 247 -8.06 17.80 24.47
CA ASN A 247 -7.52 18.79 25.40
C ASN A 247 -6.53 19.76 24.74
N GLU A 248 -5.68 19.25 23.84
CA GLU A 248 -4.58 20.03 23.25
C GLU A 248 -5.03 20.69 21.94
N SER A 249 -5.88 20.03 21.14
CA SER A 249 -6.41 20.55 19.87
C SER A 249 -7.85 21.06 19.93
N HIS A 250 -8.49 21.00 21.09
CA HIS A 250 -9.84 21.52 21.36
C HIS A 250 -10.98 20.96 20.47
N PHE A 251 -10.89 19.68 20.07
CA PHE A 251 -11.99 18.98 19.42
C PHE A 251 -12.97 18.43 20.47
N ASN A 252 -14.13 19.07 20.60
CA ASN A 252 -15.13 18.71 21.62
C ASN A 252 -15.90 17.43 21.28
N ASP A 253 -16.20 17.21 20.00
CA ASP A 253 -16.96 16.06 19.53
C ASP A 253 -16.12 15.18 18.61
N LEU A 254 -15.87 13.94 19.06
CA LEU A 254 -15.02 12.96 18.38
C LEU A 254 -15.83 11.69 18.07
N SER A 255 -15.66 11.18 16.86
CA SER A 255 -16.14 9.87 16.44
C SER A 255 -14.96 8.96 16.12
N LEU A 256 -15.04 7.71 16.55
CA LEU A 256 -14.00 6.71 16.32
C LEU A 256 -14.38 5.82 15.13
N VAL A 257 -13.46 5.61 14.19
CA VAL A 257 -13.70 4.80 13.00
C VAL A 257 -12.61 3.76 12.87
N PHE A 258 -12.96 2.47 12.81
CA PHE A 258 -11.98 1.42 12.54
C PHE A 258 -12.02 1.02 11.07
N ILE A 259 -10.85 0.94 10.44
CA ILE A 259 -10.67 0.54 9.03
C ILE A 259 -9.88 -0.76 9.00
N GLY A 260 -10.33 -1.75 8.21
CA GLY A 260 -9.65 -3.05 8.06
C GLY A 260 -9.79 -3.98 9.27
N VAL A 261 -10.77 -3.75 10.14
CA VAL A 261 -11.00 -4.58 11.33
C VAL A 261 -11.88 -5.80 11.02
N GLU A 262 -11.38 -6.98 11.37
CA GLU A 262 -12.12 -8.24 11.27
C GLU A 262 -13.01 -8.46 12.51
N ALA A 263 -14.12 -9.19 12.36
CA ALA A 263 -15.11 -9.40 13.43
C ALA A 263 -14.52 -9.98 14.73
N ASN A 264 -13.61 -10.96 14.62
CA ASN A 264 -12.97 -11.57 15.78
C ASN A 264 -12.09 -10.55 16.53
N PHE A 265 -11.39 -9.68 15.79
CA PHE A 265 -10.54 -8.66 16.40
C PHE A 265 -11.36 -7.51 16.98
N TRP A 266 -12.49 -7.15 16.36
CA TRP A 266 -13.45 -6.20 16.93
C TRP A 266 -13.93 -6.62 18.32
N ASN A 267 -14.26 -7.91 18.48
CA ASN A 267 -14.66 -8.46 19.78
C ASN A 267 -13.52 -8.39 20.79
N ALA A 268 -12.29 -8.72 20.36
CA ALA A 268 -11.09 -8.63 21.21
C ALA A 268 -10.77 -7.19 21.66
N LEU A 269 -11.11 -6.18 20.85
CA LEU A 269 -10.97 -4.77 21.22
C LEU A 269 -11.95 -4.34 22.31
N ASN A 270 -13.00 -5.12 22.58
CA ASN A 270 -14.07 -4.80 23.54
C ASN A 270 -14.52 -3.32 23.42
N VAL A 271 -14.92 -2.95 22.20
CA VAL A 271 -15.13 -1.56 21.79
C VAL A 271 -16.09 -0.80 22.70
N THR A 272 -17.18 -1.45 23.11
CA THR A 272 -18.17 -0.86 24.03
C THR A 272 -17.54 -0.50 25.37
N HIS A 273 -16.71 -1.38 25.94
CA HIS A 273 -16.08 -1.10 27.23
C HIS A 273 -14.96 -0.07 27.11
N ASN A 274 -14.08 -0.23 26.12
CA ASN A 274 -12.83 0.52 26.04
C ASN A 274 -12.97 1.91 25.40
N PHE A 275 -13.98 2.15 24.57
CA PHE A 275 -14.06 3.37 23.77
C PHE A 275 -15.35 4.18 23.95
N LYS A 276 -16.49 3.59 24.33
CA LYS A 276 -17.72 4.36 24.57
C LYS A 276 -17.61 5.45 25.66
N PRO A 277 -16.74 5.33 26.69
CA PRO A 277 -16.53 6.43 27.62
C PRO A 277 -15.93 7.70 26.98
N TYR A 278 -15.28 7.57 25.82
CA TYR A 278 -14.58 8.67 25.15
C TYR A 278 -15.30 9.15 23.88
N PHE A 279 -15.99 8.27 23.17
CA PHE A 279 -16.55 8.56 21.85
C PHE A 279 -18.07 8.38 21.81
N ASN A 280 -18.77 9.40 21.31
CA ASN A 280 -20.21 9.36 21.10
C ASN A 280 -20.57 8.31 20.04
N ASN A 281 -19.90 8.40 18.88
CA ASN A 281 -20.12 7.50 17.76
C ASN A 281 -18.88 6.64 17.50
N ILE A 282 -19.10 5.35 17.25
CA ILE A 282 -18.04 4.41 16.91
C ILE A 282 -18.50 3.60 15.71
N TYR A 283 -17.67 3.60 14.66
CA TYR A 283 -17.98 3.01 13.38
C TYR A 283 -16.97 1.93 13.01
N MET A 284 -17.44 0.96 12.23
CA MET A 284 -16.62 -0.02 11.52
C MET A 284 -16.78 0.23 10.03
N ALA A 285 -15.70 0.68 9.37
CA ALA A 285 -15.68 0.81 7.93
C ALA A 285 -15.50 -0.57 7.27
N LYS A 286 -16.41 -0.89 6.34
CA LYS A 286 -16.44 -2.10 5.53
C LYS A 286 -16.77 -1.70 4.09
N LEU A 287 -15.75 -1.38 3.31
CA LEU A 287 -15.91 -1.07 1.89
C LEU A 287 -15.62 -2.30 1.03
N ALA A 288 -15.97 -2.22 -0.25
CA ALA A 288 -15.94 -3.38 -1.14
C ALA A 288 -14.53 -3.69 -1.66
N SER A 289 -13.60 -2.73 -1.61
CA SER A 289 -12.23 -2.92 -2.10
C SER A 289 -11.19 -2.13 -1.31
N ARG A 290 -9.93 -2.59 -1.39
CA ARG A 290 -8.77 -1.87 -0.84
C ARG A 290 -8.59 -0.46 -1.42
N GLY A 291 -9.02 -0.22 -2.66
CA GLY A 291 -8.96 1.12 -3.27
C GLY A 291 -9.97 2.07 -2.61
N GLU A 292 -11.16 1.56 -2.29
CA GLU A 292 -12.19 2.30 -1.57
C GLU A 292 -11.79 2.54 -0.11
N ASP A 293 -11.20 1.56 0.59
CA ASP A 293 -10.67 1.76 1.95
C ASP A 293 -9.60 2.86 1.98
N LEU A 294 -8.67 2.85 1.02
CA LEU A 294 -7.62 3.85 0.90
C LEU A 294 -8.21 5.25 0.67
N ALA A 295 -9.18 5.37 -0.25
CA ALA A 295 -9.86 6.62 -0.55
C ALA A 295 -10.71 7.13 0.63
N PHE A 296 -11.43 6.23 1.31
CA PHE A 296 -12.20 6.54 2.51
C PHE A 296 -11.29 7.11 3.60
N GLY A 297 -10.21 6.41 3.92
CA GLY A 297 -9.29 6.82 4.98
C GLY A 297 -8.58 8.13 4.68
N SER A 298 -8.14 8.33 3.44
CA SER A 298 -7.44 9.55 3.03
C SER A 298 -8.37 10.77 2.97
N THR A 299 -9.64 10.58 2.60
CA THR A 299 -10.56 11.69 2.30
C THR A 299 -11.47 12.08 3.46
N TYR A 300 -11.87 11.11 4.30
CA TYR A 300 -12.93 11.32 5.29
C TYR A 300 -12.48 11.18 6.75
N CYS A 301 -11.24 10.76 6.98
CA CYS A 301 -10.63 10.86 8.30
C CYS A 301 -10.10 12.28 8.53
N ASP A 302 -10.26 12.79 9.74
CA ASP A 302 -9.67 14.06 10.17
C ASP A 302 -8.39 13.82 10.98
N SER A 303 -8.26 12.63 11.56
CA SER A 303 -7.02 12.12 12.13
C SER A 303 -6.90 10.62 11.89
N LEU A 304 -5.67 10.11 11.82
CA LEU A 304 -5.41 8.70 11.54
C LEU A 304 -4.37 8.12 12.50
N LEU A 305 -4.74 7.03 13.18
CA LEU A 305 -3.83 6.18 13.92
C LEU A 305 -3.45 4.94 13.09
N ILE A 306 -2.18 4.88 12.70
CA ILE A 306 -1.55 3.71 12.09
C ILE A 306 -1.11 2.77 13.21
N SER A 307 -1.95 1.79 13.54
CA SER A 307 -1.68 0.88 14.67
C SER A 307 -0.60 -0.18 14.37
N ALA A 308 -0.30 -0.40 13.09
CA ALA A 308 0.72 -1.32 12.59
C ALA A 308 1.57 -0.61 11.53
N SER A 309 2.63 0.05 11.98
CA SER A 309 3.39 1.02 11.18
C SER A 309 4.19 0.42 10.01
N GLY A 310 4.40 -0.91 10.01
CA GLY A 310 4.92 -1.61 8.83
C GLY A 310 3.94 -1.64 7.64
N SER A 311 2.69 -1.23 7.83
CA SER A 311 1.69 -1.18 6.76
C SER A 311 1.92 0.02 5.84
N THR A 312 2.54 -0.23 4.68
CA THR A 312 2.67 0.80 3.63
C THR A 312 1.31 1.24 3.08
N PHE A 313 0.28 0.40 3.17
CA PHE A 313 -1.09 0.78 2.83
C PHE A 313 -1.63 1.88 3.75
N ALA A 314 -1.48 1.71 5.07
CA ALA A 314 -1.86 2.72 6.06
C ALA A 314 -0.98 3.98 5.95
N TRP A 315 0.29 3.82 5.60
CA TRP A 315 1.19 4.93 5.33
C TRP A 315 0.67 5.80 4.16
N TRP A 316 0.29 5.18 3.03
CA TRP A 316 -0.27 5.92 1.91
C TRP A 316 -1.62 6.55 2.23
N MET A 317 -2.44 5.90 3.05
CA MET A 317 -3.69 6.47 3.55
C MET A 317 -3.46 7.77 4.31
N ALA A 318 -2.41 7.84 5.12
CA ALA A 318 -1.99 9.06 5.82
C ALA A 318 -1.39 10.10 4.87
N TYR A 319 -0.49 9.69 3.97
CA TYR A 319 0.23 10.61 3.09
C TYR A 319 -0.67 11.30 2.06
N LEU A 320 -1.69 10.60 1.55
CA LEU A 320 -2.73 11.16 0.68
C LEU A 320 -3.82 11.92 1.45
N GLY A 321 -3.73 11.95 2.78
CA GLY A 321 -4.68 12.63 3.65
C GLY A 321 -4.79 14.12 3.38
N LYS A 322 -5.85 14.73 3.92
CA LYS A 322 -6.01 16.20 3.92
C LYS A 322 -4.76 16.86 4.52
N PRO A 323 -4.38 18.07 4.08
CA PRO A 323 -3.25 18.81 4.68
C PRO A 323 -3.38 19.02 6.19
N THR A 324 -4.60 19.06 6.71
CA THR A 324 -4.91 19.23 8.14
C THR A 324 -5.01 17.93 8.93
N MET A 325 -4.82 16.77 8.29
CA MET A 325 -4.94 15.47 8.95
C MET A 325 -3.81 15.27 9.96
N ALA A 326 -4.16 15.11 11.24
CA ALA A 326 -3.18 14.70 12.24
C ALA A 326 -2.94 13.18 12.16
N VAL A 327 -1.67 12.79 11.98
CA VAL A 327 -1.28 11.38 11.81
C VAL A 327 -0.50 10.91 13.02
N PHE A 328 -0.90 9.76 13.56
CA PHE A 328 -0.30 9.09 14.70
C PHE A 328 0.11 7.69 14.29
N TYR A 329 1.24 7.19 14.79
CA TYR A 329 1.69 5.84 14.42
C TYR A 329 2.40 5.12 15.56
N ASN A 330 2.34 3.80 15.53
CA ASN A 330 3.07 2.94 16.46
C ASN A 330 4.58 2.99 16.15
N GLY A 331 5.40 3.49 17.07
CA GLY A 331 6.85 3.56 16.89
C GLY A 331 7.52 2.18 16.74
N GLN A 332 6.84 1.09 17.10
CA GLN A 332 7.33 -0.27 16.87
C GLN A 332 6.83 -0.81 15.52
N VAL A 333 7.71 -0.82 14.51
CA VAL A 333 7.41 -1.31 13.15
C VAL A 333 7.44 -2.84 13.08
N ASN A 334 8.40 -3.48 13.78
CA ASN A 334 8.67 -4.91 13.70
C ASN A 334 8.57 -5.59 15.07
N LYS A 335 8.34 -6.90 15.09
CA LYS A 335 8.28 -7.71 16.33
C LYS A 335 9.58 -7.66 17.13
N HIS A 336 10.72 -7.48 16.45
CA HIS A 336 12.04 -7.30 17.05
C HIS A 336 12.36 -5.81 17.18
N ARG A 337 12.27 -5.27 18.41
CA ARG A 337 12.52 -3.84 18.71
C ARG A 337 13.93 -3.40 18.28
N ASN A 338 14.94 -4.26 18.41
CA ASN A 338 16.32 -3.96 18.02
C ASN A 338 16.51 -3.78 16.50
N HIS A 339 15.56 -4.26 15.68
CA HIS A 339 15.54 -4.05 14.23
C HIS A 339 14.59 -2.90 13.82
N SER A 340 13.96 -2.25 14.80
CA SER A 340 13.22 -1.00 14.62
C SER A 340 14.18 0.17 14.88
N LYS A 341 15.31 0.19 14.19
CA LYS A 341 16.31 1.27 14.35
C LYS A 341 15.63 2.61 14.05
N ASP A 342 15.93 3.66 14.84
CA ASP A 342 15.44 5.02 14.62
C ASP A 342 15.72 5.54 13.19
N TYR A 343 16.71 4.96 12.50
CA TYR A 343 16.99 5.23 11.10
C TYR A 343 15.84 4.85 10.14
N HIS A 344 15.20 3.69 10.35
CA HIS A 344 14.06 3.30 9.51
C HIS A 344 12.87 4.23 9.71
N ASP A 345 12.72 4.76 10.92
CA ASP A 345 11.73 5.77 11.20
C ASP A 345 12.01 7.04 10.35
N TYR A 346 13.28 7.46 10.29
CA TYR A 346 13.76 8.68 9.62
C TYR A 346 13.56 8.75 8.14
N ASP A 347 13.69 7.61 7.49
CA ASP A 347 13.50 7.55 6.05
C ASP A 347 12.06 7.21 5.68
N MET A 348 11.31 6.58 6.57
CA MET A 348 9.95 6.10 6.27
C MET A 348 8.87 7.11 6.63
N PHE A 349 8.95 7.79 7.78
CA PHE A 349 7.85 8.64 8.27
C PHE A 349 8.18 10.13 8.15
N PRO A 350 7.24 10.95 7.61
CA PRO A 350 7.37 12.40 7.61
C PRO A 350 7.54 12.98 9.02
N PRO A 351 8.36 14.04 9.19
CA PRO A 351 8.70 14.61 10.50
C PRO A 351 7.51 15.27 11.20
N GLU A 352 6.44 15.57 10.48
CA GLU A 352 5.21 16.16 11.02
C GLU A 352 4.26 15.11 11.65
N TRP A 353 4.53 13.81 11.49
CA TRP A 353 3.70 12.75 12.07
C TRP A 353 4.10 12.43 13.51
N HIS A 354 3.10 12.04 14.31
CA HIS A 354 3.30 11.81 15.73
C HIS A 354 3.60 10.34 16.06
N LYS A 355 4.82 10.09 16.55
CA LYS A 355 5.26 8.78 17.02
C LYS A 355 4.69 8.46 18.40
N LEU A 356 4.12 7.27 18.55
CA LEU A 356 3.60 6.76 19.82
C LEU A 356 4.39 5.53 20.28
N GLU A 357 4.78 5.49 21.55
CA GLU A 357 5.44 4.32 22.15
C GLU A 357 4.63 3.74 23.31
N LEU A 358 4.47 2.41 23.31
CA LEU A 358 3.88 1.67 24.43
C LEU A 358 4.95 1.33 25.46
N ASN A 359 4.81 1.89 26.67
CA ASN A 359 5.56 1.43 27.82
C ASN A 359 4.94 0.11 28.32
N ARG A 360 5.65 -1.01 28.14
CA ARG A 360 5.14 -2.34 28.51
C ARG A 360 4.97 -2.55 30.01
N THR A 361 5.71 -1.80 30.83
CA THR A 361 5.62 -1.87 32.29
C THR A 361 4.38 -1.17 32.80
N THR A 362 4.14 0.06 32.35
CA THR A 362 2.98 0.85 32.80
C THR A 362 1.72 0.60 31.98
N ARG A 363 1.84 -0.08 30.83
CA ARG A 363 0.79 -0.26 29.81
C ARG A 363 0.21 1.06 29.29
N LYS A 364 0.96 2.16 29.43
CA LYS A 364 0.59 3.49 28.92
C LYS A 364 1.30 3.78 27.60
N VAL A 365 0.62 4.53 26.73
CA VAL A 365 1.19 5.07 25.50
C VAL A 365 1.57 6.52 25.71
N ARG A 366 2.73 6.93 25.18
CA ARG A 366 3.20 8.32 25.20
C ARG A 366 3.65 8.76 23.82
N PHE A 367 3.62 10.07 23.59
CA PHE A 367 4.29 10.68 22.45
C PHE A 367 5.81 10.59 22.65
N GLU A 368 6.51 10.23 21.60
CA GLU A 368 7.96 10.24 21.54
C GLU A 368 8.44 11.32 20.58
N LYS A 369 9.61 11.90 20.86
CA LYS A 369 10.30 12.70 19.86
C LYS A 369 10.72 11.77 18.73
N GLN A 370 10.36 12.14 17.51
CA GLN A 370 10.60 11.30 16.34
C GLN A 370 12.11 11.14 16.06
N TRP A 371 12.92 12.16 16.39
CA TRP A 371 14.36 12.18 16.09
C TRP A 371 15.20 12.58 17.30
N ASN A 372 16.27 11.83 17.56
CA ASN A 372 17.43 12.33 18.30
C ASN A 372 18.54 12.66 17.30
N PHE A 373 18.64 13.94 16.90
CA PHE A 373 19.60 14.41 15.90
C PHE A 373 21.06 14.07 16.25
N GLU A 374 21.39 13.93 17.54
CA GLU A 374 22.75 13.60 17.98
C GLU A 374 23.14 12.14 17.68
N LEU A 375 22.18 11.23 17.52
CA LEU A 375 22.46 9.86 17.07
C LEU A 375 22.77 9.79 15.58
N PHE A 376 22.34 10.76 14.77
CA PHE A 376 22.53 10.74 13.31
C PHE A 376 23.92 11.22 12.86
N LYS A 377 24.60 12.09 13.63
CA LYS A 377 25.96 12.58 13.34
C LYS A 377 27.05 11.52 13.43
N GLN A 378 26.76 10.34 13.98
CA GLN A 378 27.75 9.27 14.13
C GLN A 378 27.80 8.30 12.93
N TRP A 379 26.86 8.43 11.98
CA TRP A 379 26.67 7.47 10.88
C TRP A 379 26.75 8.10 9.48
N TYR A 380 26.91 9.43 9.42
CA TYR A 380 27.23 10.23 8.24
C TYR A 380 28.41 11.13 8.60
#